data_AF-A0A8H7EIM2-F1
#
_entry.id   AF-A0A8H7EIM2-F1
#
_cell.length_a   1.000
_cell.length_b   1.000
_cell.length_c   1.000
_cell.angle_alpha   90.00
_cell.angle_beta   90.00
_cell.angle_gamma   90.00
#
_symmetry.space_group_name_H-M   'P 1'
#
loop_
_entity.id
_entity.type
_entity.pdbx_description
1 polymer ?
#
loop_
_entity_poly.entity_id
_entity_poly.type
_entity_poly.pdbx_seq_one_letter_code
_entity_poly.pdbx_strand_id
1 'polypeptide(L)'
;MHPFNTLTVFATIITSTMAQSTPAPPQMTLIYHMEADLGERFSLGSIPTGQERIVIPIVGGTFKGPRISGKVLNLGADWRLTDAQGKFRPDARYNIQTDDGTYIYVQTEGLPPAVDGAPSMLRGRFETSTNGTAAWLNDVAAVGVIRRNGTSSVLIDMWQIHRIMMMDAQQWQILPSDLVELQIGQVDLLLAMYPEETTFHENSQGILDILRDTDDVRSRIAVKLTPSISLFLDLPITIAEEAASDSKSLRLDIGVPFAYSGNIAPSESPSVRVRVQQPNWMSKAATSQLTADIPEDEDLLGTIEFIREAAAEYLANIETKDITLDTATVDSGPLVRVWFYFPSISTRSKRDDFIKYAPSYQLTGFLYAGKPGLLCVEGGSQSIDDYMKFIKTESWGDIPAHHKKVSERHREECEKRVFLDMTEITDTVGERRGQRANRGDMKAIEEWLVERGLGDAFTKVLM
;
A
#
# COMPACT_ATOMS: atom_id res chain seq x y z
N MET A 1 56.66 21.88 -35.56
CA MET A 1 55.33 21.33 -35.90
C MET A 1 55.10 20.12 -35.01
N HIS A 2 54.39 20.30 -33.89
CA HIS A 2 53.90 19.20 -33.05
C HIS A 2 52.37 19.27 -33.12
N PRO A 3 51.66 18.20 -33.52
CA PRO A 3 50.20 18.23 -33.57
C PRO A 3 49.64 17.96 -32.17
N PHE A 4 48.68 18.80 -31.77
CA PHE A 4 47.81 18.60 -30.62
C PHE A 4 46.90 17.39 -30.85
N ASN A 5 46.93 16.42 -29.95
CA ASN A 5 46.00 15.29 -29.94
C ASN A 5 44.79 15.68 -29.08
N THR A 6 43.63 15.91 -29.72
CA THR A 6 42.37 16.20 -29.04
C THR A 6 41.70 14.88 -28.66
N LEU A 7 41.59 14.60 -27.36
CA LEU A 7 40.83 13.46 -26.84
C LEU A 7 39.34 13.84 -26.80
N THR A 8 38.55 13.28 -27.71
CA THR A 8 37.09 13.40 -27.69
C THR A 8 36.53 12.37 -26.69
N VAL A 9 36.02 12.83 -25.56
CA VAL A 9 35.29 12.00 -24.59
C VAL A 9 33.86 11.81 -25.11
N PHE A 10 33.51 10.58 -25.51
CA PHE A 10 32.12 10.20 -25.77
C PHE A 10 31.40 9.98 -24.44
N ALA A 11 30.46 10.86 -24.09
CA ALA A 11 29.52 10.63 -23.00
C ALA A 11 28.50 9.58 -23.45
N THR A 12 28.58 8.37 -22.89
CA THR A 12 27.56 7.33 -23.07
C THR A 12 26.36 7.65 -22.19
N ILE A 13 25.27 8.14 -22.79
CA ILE A 13 23.99 8.29 -22.11
C ILE A 13 23.40 6.88 -21.94
N ILE A 14 23.44 6.34 -20.71
CA ILE A 14 22.73 5.12 -20.37
C ILE A 14 21.25 5.48 -20.23
N THR A 15 20.46 5.23 -21.27
CA THR A 15 19.00 5.27 -21.20
C THR A 15 18.53 4.06 -20.39
N SER A 16 18.20 4.28 -19.12
CA SER A 16 17.41 3.36 -18.30
C SER A 16 16.05 3.15 -18.97
N THR A 17 15.91 2.05 -19.71
CA THR A 17 14.61 1.55 -20.14
C THR A 17 13.97 0.88 -18.94
N MET A 18 12.95 1.52 -18.35
CA MET A 18 12.02 0.84 -17.45
C MET A 18 11.38 -0.29 -18.24
N ALA A 19 11.87 -1.52 -18.06
CA ALA A 19 11.25 -2.71 -18.62
C ALA A 19 9.87 -2.84 -17.96
N GLN A 20 8.83 -2.46 -18.69
CA GLN A 20 7.46 -2.68 -18.28
C GLN A 20 7.23 -4.19 -18.27
N SER A 21 7.19 -4.80 -17.08
CA SER A 21 7.06 -6.25 -16.94
C SER A 21 5.70 -6.70 -17.49
N THR A 22 5.74 -7.62 -18.46
CA THR A 22 4.53 -8.26 -18.98
C THR A 22 3.85 -9.04 -17.85
N PRO A 23 2.55 -8.84 -17.58
CA PRO A 23 1.87 -9.58 -16.53
C PRO A 23 1.89 -11.08 -16.84
N ALA A 24 2.37 -11.88 -15.89
CA ALA A 24 2.39 -13.33 -16.02
C ALA A 24 0.97 -13.89 -16.19
N PRO A 25 0.79 -14.97 -16.98
CA PRO A 25 -0.51 -15.64 -17.11
C PRO A 25 -1.02 -16.09 -15.74
N PRO A 26 -2.33 -15.90 -15.44
CA PRO A 26 -2.89 -16.36 -14.19
C PRO A 26 -2.93 -17.89 -14.14
N GLN A 27 -2.94 -18.43 -12.92
CA GLN A 27 -3.08 -19.86 -12.70
C GLN A 27 -4.52 -20.23 -12.34
N MET A 28 -4.82 -21.52 -12.47
CA MET A 28 -6.15 -22.07 -12.23
C MET A 28 -6.06 -23.21 -11.21
N THR A 29 -6.91 -23.15 -10.18
CA THR A 29 -7.09 -24.24 -9.21
C THR A 29 -8.53 -24.70 -9.21
N LEU A 30 -8.75 -26.01 -9.06
CA LEU A 30 -10.07 -26.60 -9.12
C LEU A 30 -10.91 -26.16 -7.91
N ILE A 31 -12.12 -25.65 -8.18
CA ILE A 31 -13.16 -25.41 -7.17
C ILE A 31 -13.91 -26.71 -6.92
N TYR A 32 -14.51 -27.28 -7.97
CA TYR A 32 -15.26 -28.54 -7.91
C TYR A 32 -15.37 -29.22 -9.28
N HIS A 33 -15.65 -30.52 -9.24
CA HIS A 33 -16.32 -31.29 -10.28
C HIS A 33 -17.81 -31.36 -9.93
N MET A 34 -18.69 -31.12 -10.90
CA MET A 34 -20.14 -31.13 -10.73
C MET A 34 -20.78 -32.01 -11.78
N GLU A 35 -21.76 -32.81 -11.37
CA GLU A 35 -22.76 -33.39 -12.25
C GLU A 35 -24.11 -32.74 -11.92
N ALA A 36 -24.68 -32.01 -12.87
CA ALA A 36 -25.96 -31.34 -12.71
C ALA A 36 -27.04 -32.06 -13.53
N ASP A 37 -28.12 -32.44 -12.86
CA ASP A 37 -29.26 -33.13 -13.44
C ASP A 37 -30.19 -32.11 -14.11
N LEU A 38 -30.66 -32.46 -15.30
CA LEU A 38 -31.48 -31.63 -16.16
C LEU A 38 -32.89 -32.20 -16.27
N GLY A 39 -33.89 -31.33 -16.14
CA GLY A 39 -35.29 -31.65 -16.34
C GLY A 39 -35.72 -31.60 -17.81
N GLU A 40 -37.03 -31.73 -18.03
CA GLU A 40 -37.63 -31.63 -19.35
C GLU A 40 -37.43 -30.21 -19.92
N ARG A 41 -36.77 -30.13 -21.08
CA ARG A 41 -36.51 -28.87 -21.76
C ARG A 41 -37.72 -28.42 -22.57
N PHE A 42 -37.92 -27.12 -22.70
CA PHE A 42 -38.95 -26.55 -23.58
C PHE A 42 -38.43 -25.35 -24.36
N SER A 43 -38.93 -25.18 -25.58
CA SER A 43 -38.56 -24.08 -26.47
C SER A 43 -39.61 -22.97 -26.39
N LEU A 44 -39.13 -21.72 -26.33
CA LEU A 44 -39.96 -20.53 -26.51
C LEU A 44 -40.04 -20.13 -28.00
N GLY A 45 -39.32 -20.84 -28.88
CA GLY A 45 -39.10 -20.43 -30.25
C GLY A 45 -38.23 -19.18 -30.35
N SER A 46 -38.39 -18.44 -31.45
CA SER A 46 -37.65 -17.21 -31.70
C SER A 46 -38.07 -16.08 -30.76
N ILE A 47 -37.10 -15.28 -30.32
CA ILE A 47 -37.30 -14.15 -29.42
C ILE A 47 -36.63 -12.89 -29.99
N PRO A 48 -36.94 -11.67 -29.51
CA PRO A 48 -36.38 -10.45 -30.06
C PRO A 48 -34.83 -10.41 -30.12
N THR A 49 -34.16 -11.17 -29.25
CA THR A 49 -32.69 -11.19 -29.14
C THR A 49 -32.03 -12.42 -29.79
N GLY A 50 -32.77 -13.31 -30.44
CA GLY A 50 -32.17 -14.49 -31.09
C GLY A 50 -33.15 -15.45 -31.78
N GLN A 51 -32.59 -16.42 -32.50
CA GLN A 51 -33.35 -17.38 -33.30
C GLN A 51 -34.14 -18.37 -32.45
N GLU A 52 -33.63 -18.73 -31.27
CA GLU A 52 -34.32 -19.67 -30.38
C GLU A 52 -33.91 -19.45 -28.92
N ARG A 53 -34.87 -19.52 -28.00
CA ARG A 53 -34.62 -19.68 -26.56
C ARG A 53 -35.12 -21.03 -26.09
N ILE A 54 -34.24 -21.85 -25.53
CA ILE A 54 -34.59 -23.09 -24.85
C ILE A 54 -34.36 -22.91 -23.35
N VAL A 55 -35.33 -23.31 -22.55
CA VAL A 55 -35.19 -23.39 -21.09
C VAL A 55 -34.95 -24.83 -20.70
N ILE A 56 -33.90 -25.07 -19.92
CA ILE A 56 -33.48 -26.39 -19.46
C ILE A 56 -33.47 -26.35 -17.92
N PRO A 57 -34.50 -26.89 -17.25
CA PRO A 57 -34.55 -26.90 -15.79
C PRO A 57 -33.35 -27.64 -15.18
N ILE A 58 -32.80 -27.11 -14.08
CA ILE A 58 -31.77 -27.78 -13.29
C ILE A 58 -32.46 -28.34 -12.05
N VAL A 59 -32.51 -29.67 -11.95
CA VAL A 59 -33.40 -30.37 -11.02
C VAL A 59 -32.68 -31.12 -9.90
N GLY A 60 -31.35 -31.12 -9.90
CA GLY A 60 -30.56 -31.84 -8.93
C GLY A 60 -29.11 -31.99 -9.37
N GLY A 61 -28.40 -32.87 -8.68
CA GLY A 61 -27.01 -33.18 -8.96
C GLY A 61 -26.12 -33.10 -7.73
N THR A 62 -24.84 -33.33 -7.95
CA THR A 62 -23.81 -33.31 -6.89
C THR A 62 -22.57 -32.58 -7.36
N PHE A 63 -21.79 -32.07 -6.41
CA PHE A 63 -20.48 -31.52 -6.71
C PHE A 63 -19.48 -31.86 -5.61
N LYS A 64 -18.22 -32.06 -6.02
CA LYS A 64 -17.12 -32.42 -5.12
C LYS A 64 -15.84 -31.73 -5.56
N GLY A 65 -15.16 -31.12 -4.60
CA GLY A 65 -13.91 -30.42 -4.83
C GLY A 65 -13.02 -30.40 -3.58
N PRO A 66 -11.80 -29.87 -3.69
CA PRO A 66 -10.81 -29.92 -2.61
C PRO A 66 -11.24 -29.18 -1.34
N ARG A 67 -12.00 -28.08 -1.50
CA ARG A 67 -12.44 -27.19 -0.42
C ARG A 67 -13.93 -27.20 -0.18
N ILE A 68 -14.71 -27.81 -1.08
CA ILE A 68 -16.16 -27.69 -1.09
C ILE A 68 -16.78 -28.95 -1.68
N SER A 69 -17.86 -29.43 -1.08
CA SER A 69 -18.65 -30.58 -1.57
C SER A 69 -20.11 -30.36 -1.18
N GLY A 70 -21.02 -30.95 -1.95
CA GLY A 70 -22.45 -30.81 -1.68
C GLY A 70 -23.34 -31.26 -2.83
N LYS A 71 -24.55 -30.71 -2.85
CA LYS A 71 -25.61 -31.03 -3.81
C LYS A 71 -26.07 -29.79 -4.59
N VAL A 72 -26.52 -30.03 -5.81
CA VAL A 72 -27.25 -29.04 -6.61
C VAL A 72 -28.72 -29.09 -6.20
N LEU A 73 -29.34 -27.92 -5.98
CA LEU A 73 -30.74 -27.85 -5.62
C LEU A 73 -31.63 -27.95 -6.85
N ASN A 74 -32.86 -28.45 -6.65
CA ASN A 74 -33.93 -28.38 -7.64
C ASN A 74 -34.49 -26.96 -7.74
N LEU A 75 -33.64 -26.02 -8.16
CA LEU A 75 -33.94 -24.61 -8.29
C LEU A 75 -32.99 -23.98 -9.31
N GLY A 76 -33.56 -23.55 -10.44
CA GLY A 76 -32.84 -22.88 -11.50
C GLY A 76 -33.05 -23.49 -12.87
N ALA A 77 -32.42 -22.90 -13.87
CA ALA A 77 -32.40 -23.38 -15.25
C ALA A 77 -31.20 -22.84 -16.01
N ASP A 78 -30.92 -23.44 -17.17
CA ASP A 78 -30.17 -22.83 -18.26
C ASP A 78 -31.14 -22.27 -19.30
N TRP A 79 -31.06 -20.96 -19.55
CA TRP A 79 -31.79 -20.25 -20.58
C TRP A 79 -30.96 -20.16 -21.86
N ARG A 80 -30.60 -21.30 -22.44
CA ARG A 80 -29.79 -21.37 -23.67
C ARG A 80 -30.38 -20.51 -24.79
N LEU A 81 -29.57 -19.57 -25.30
CA LEU A 81 -29.90 -18.74 -26.47
C LEU A 81 -29.17 -19.25 -27.71
N THR A 82 -29.88 -19.40 -28.82
CA THR A 82 -29.29 -19.45 -30.16
C THR A 82 -29.38 -18.05 -30.75
N ASP A 83 -28.25 -17.37 -30.94
CA ASP A 83 -28.25 -15.99 -31.44
C ASP A 83 -28.56 -15.91 -32.95
N ALA A 84 -28.65 -14.68 -33.48
CA ALA A 84 -28.98 -14.44 -34.89
C ALA A 84 -27.98 -15.06 -35.88
N GLN A 85 -26.78 -15.40 -35.41
CA GLN A 85 -25.72 -16.05 -36.20
C GLN A 85 -25.73 -17.58 -36.04
N GLY A 86 -26.76 -18.15 -35.39
CA GLY A 86 -26.87 -19.59 -35.15
C GLY A 86 -25.97 -20.08 -34.02
N LYS A 87 -25.39 -19.17 -33.22
CA LYS A 87 -24.37 -19.46 -32.23
C LYS A 87 -25.02 -19.67 -30.87
N PHE A 88 -24.83 -20.86 -30.27
CA PHE A 88 -25.44 -21.23 -28.99
C PHE A 88 -24.69 -20.61 -27.80
N ARG A 89 -25.44 -20.10 -26.81
CA ARG A 89 -24.92 -19.45 -25.61
C ARG A 89 -25.68 -19.94 -24.37
N PRO A 90 -25.04 -20.76 -23.53
CA PRO A 90 -25.56 -21.10 -22.21
C PRO A 90 -25.65 -19.87 -21.30
N ASP A 91 -26.71 -19.77 -20.51
CA ASP A 91 -26.93 -18.73 -19.50
C ASP A 91 -27.75 -19.35 -18.36
N ALA A 92 -27.07 -19.81 -17.32
CA ALA A 92 -27.69 -20.56 -16.23
C ALA A 92 -27.64 -19.80 -14.92
N ARG A 93 -28.71 -19.95 -14.14
CA ARG A 93 -28.83 -19.45 -12.77
C ARG A 93 -29.47 -20.53 -11.92
N TYR A 94 -28.80 -20.92 -10.85
CA TYR A 94 -29.22 -22.03 -9.98
C TYR A 94 -28.59 -21.90 -8.59
N ASN A 95 -28.99 -22.79 -7.68
CA ASN A 95 -28.44 -22.83 -6.34
C ASN A 95 -27.82 -24.19 -6.03
N ILE A 96 -26.73 -24.16 -5.27
CA ILE A 96 -26.09 -25.34 -4.69
C ILE A 96 -26.06 -25.20 -3.17
N GLN A 97 -26.04 -26.33 -2.48
CA GLN A 97 -25.91 -26.40 -1.03
C GLN A 97 -24.73 -27.29 -0.67
N THR A 98 -23.82 -26.76 0.13
CA THR A 98 -22.67 -27.52 0.67
C THR A 98 -23.11 -28.54 1.71
N ASP A 99 -22.24 -29.51 1.99
CA ASP A 99 -22.49 -30.52 3.03
C ASP A 99 -22.65 -29.92 4.44
N ASP A 100 -22.04 -28.75 4.70
CA ASP A 100 -22.21 -27.99 5.95
C ASP A 100 -23.49 -27.12 5.98
N GLY A 101 -24.32 -27.19 4.93
CA GLY A 101 -25.62 -26.53 4.85
C GLY A 101 -25.61 -25.13 4.24
N THR A 102 -24.43 -24.59 3.87
CA THR A 102 -24.29 -23.27 3.24
C THR A 102 -24.93 -23.24 1.84
N TYR A 103 -25.77 -22.24 1.59
CA TYR A 103 -26.39 -22.00 0.29
C TYR A 103 -25.54 -21.07 -0.57
N ILE A 104 -25.37 -21.41 -1.84
CA ILE A 104 -24.59 -20.62 -2.81
C ILE A 104 -25.44 -20.47 -4.07
N TYR A 105 -25.66 -19.22 -4.48
CA TYR A 105 -26.18 -18.89 -5.80
C TYR A 105 -25.06 -18.98 -6.83
N VAL A 106 -25.35 -19.57 -7.97
CA VAL A 106 -24.42 -19.74 -9.08
C VAL A 106 -25.03 -19.16 -10.34
N GLN A 107 -24.29 -18.28 -11.01
CA GLN A 107 -24.58 -17.83 -12.36
C GLN A 107 -23.46 -18.24 -13.29
N THR A 108 -23.79 -18.86 -14.42
CA THR A 108 -22.80 -19.20 -15.45
C THR A 108 -23.21 -18.69 -16.82
N GLU A 109 -22.26 -18.11 -17.54
CA GLU A 109 -22.44 -17.72 -18.93
C GLU A 109 -21.43 -18.44 -19.82
N GLY A 110 -21.93 -19.07 -20.88
CA GLY A 110 -21.12 -19.90 -21.77
C GLY A 110 -20.81 -19.24 -23.11
N LEU A 111 -19.63 -19.54 -23.61
CA LEU A 111 -19.30 -19.36 -25.02
C LEU A 111 -19.55 -20.68 -25.76
N PRO A 112 -20.02 -20.63 -27.02
CA PRO A 112 -20.10 -21.83 -27.83
C PRO A 112 -18.72 -22.43 -28.04
N PRO A 113 -18.70 -23.74 -28.32
CA PRO A 113 -17.45 -24.43 -28.52
C PRO A 113 -16.73 -23.89 -29.77
N ALA A 114 -15.40 -23.92 -29.72
CA ALA A 114 -14.55 -23.44 -30.82
C ALA A 114 -14.68 -24.31 -32.09
N VAL A 115 -15.01 -25.59 -31.91
CA VAL A 115 -15.30 -26.58 -32.96
C VAL A 115 -16.49 -27.44 -32.51
N ASP A 116 -17.29 -27.91 -33.46
CA ASP A 116 -18.44 -28.76 -33.16
C ASP A 116 -18.04 -30.01 -32.38
N GLY A 117 -18.75 -30.27 -31.28
CA GLY A 117 -18.47 -31.39 -30.37
C GLY A 117 -17.41 -31.12 -29.29
N ALA A 118 -16.68 -30.00 -29.33
CA ALA A 118 -15.77 -29.64 -28.24
C ALA A 118 -16.54 -29.22 -26.96
N PRO A 119 -15.92 -29.37 -25.77
CA PRO A 119 -16.46 -28.79 -24.55
C PRO A 119 -16.67 -27.28 -24.67
N SER A 120 -17.75 -26.77 -24.08
CA SER A 120 -17.96 -25.32 -24.01
C SER A 120 -17.28 -24.76 -22.78
N MET A 121 -16.87 -23.49 -22.85
CA MET A 121 -16.32 -22.77 -21.71
C MET A 121 -17.39 -21.93 -21.04
N LEU A 122 -17.42 -21.94 -19.72
CA LEU A 122 -18.28 -21.14 -18.87
C LEU A 122 -17.46 -20.08 -18.12
N ARG A 123 -18.09 -18.96 -17.83
CA ARG A 123 -17.67 -18.00 -16.81
C ARG A 123 -18.60 -18.18 -15.63
N GLY A 124 -18.05 -18.44 -14.44
CA GLY A 124 -18.82 -18.65 -13.23
C GLY A 124 -18.79 -17.42 -12.32
N ARG A 125 -19.92 -17.11 -11.70
CA ARG A 125 -20.04 -16.17 -10.59
C ARG A 125 -20.81 -16.84 -9.45
N PHE A 126 -20.36 -16.58 -8.23
CA PHE A 126 -20.95 -17.13 -7.02
C PHE A 126 -21.42 -16.02 -6.09
N GLU A 127 -22.49 -16.27 -5.35
CA GLU A 127 -22.92 -15.42 -4.23
C GLU A 127 -23.35 -16.28 -3.05
N THR A 128 -22.82 -15.98 -1.86
CA THR A 128 -23.17 -16.64 -0.60
C THR A 128 -22.99 -15.70 0.58
N SER A 129 -23.40 -16.13 1.78
CA SER A 129 -23.24 -15.37 3.03
C SER A 129 -21.78 -14.92 3.21
N THR A 130 -21.59 -13.67 3.63
CA THR A 130 -20.25 -13.13 3.98
C THR A 130 -19.70 -13.76 5.27
N ASN A 131 -20.55 -14.34 6.09
CA ASN A 131 -20.20 -15.06 7.30
C ASN A 131 -20.41 -16.56 7.04
N GLY A 132 -19.37 -17.25 6.54
CA GLY A 132 -19.45 -18.68 6.23
C GLY A 132 -18.17 -19.24 5.63
N THR A 133 -18.01 -20.56 5.70
CA THR A 133 -16.85 -21.32 5.16
C THR A 133 -16.68 -21.15 3.65
N ALA A 134 -17.77 -20.86 2.93
CA ALA A 134 -17.79 -20.63 1.50
C ALA A 134 -17.68 -19.15 1.09
N ALA A 135 -17.56 -18.21 2.04
CA ALA A 135 -17.55 -16.76 1.76
C ALA A 135 -16.46 -16.34 0.75
N TRP A 136 -15.35 -17.08 0.69
CA TRP A 136 -14.27 -16.87 -0.27
C TRP A 136 -14.71 -16.94 -1.74
N LEU A 137 -15.81 -17.63 -2.06
CA LEU A 137 -16.33 -17.72 -3.42
C LEU A 137 -16.87 -16.39 -3.96
N ASN A 138 -17.24 -15.46 -3.09
CA ASN A 138 -17.77 -14.15 -3.50
C ASN A 138 -16.74 -13.32 -4.29
N ASP A 139 -15.45 -13.55 -4.05
CA ASP A 139 -14.34 -12.76 -4.61
C ASP A 139 -13.52 -13.53 -5.67
N VAL A 140 -14.05 -14.65 -6.18
CA VAL A 140 -13.37 -15.51 -7.15
C VAL A 140 -13.73 -15.13 -8.58
N ALA A 141 -12.72 -15.02 -9.45
CA ALA A 141 -12.90 -15.11 -10.89
C ALA A 141 -12.92 -16.58 -11.30
N ALA A 142 -14.02 -17.10 -11.86
CA ALA A 142 -14.12 -18.53 -12.20
C ALA A 142 -14.36 -18.81 -13.68
N VAL A 143 -13.76 -19.91 -14.15
CA VAL A 143 -13.98 -20.49 -15.48
C VAL A 143 -14.33 -21.95 -15.35
N GLY A 144 -15.26 -22.42 -16.17
CA GLY A 144 -15.70 -23.81 -16.18
C GLY A 144 -15.59 -24.44 -17.56
N VAL A 145 -15.47 -25.76 -17.59
CA VAL A 145 -15.55 -26.57 -18.80
C VAL A 145 -16.75 -27.48 -18.66
N ILE A 146 -17.72 -27.30 -19.56
CA ILE A 146 -18.96 -28.08 -19.56
C ILE A 146 -18.92 -29.15 -20.64
N ARG A 147 -19.29 -30.37 -20.25
CA ARG A 147 -19.42 -31.55 -21.10
C ARG A 147 -20.82 -32.13 -20.93
N ARG A 148 -21.44 -32.55 -22.03
CA ARG A 148 -22.74 -33.25 -21.96
C ARG A 148 -22.53 -34.68 -21.48
N ASN A 149 -23.40 -35.14 -20.59
CA ASN A 149 -23.50 -36.55 -20.21
C ASN A 149 -24.88 -37.07 -20.64
N GLY A 150 -24.97 -37.50 -21.89
CA GLY A 150 -26.25 -37.85 -22.50
C GLY A 150 -27.19 -36.65 -22.64
N THR A 151 -28.46 -36.84 -22.29
CA THR A 151 -29.51 -35.80 -22.39
C THR A 151 -30.08 -35.34 -21.06
N SER A 152 -29.73 -36.03 -19.97
CA SER A 152 -30.29 -35.84 -18.63
C SER A 152 -29.34 -35.17 -17.66
N SER A 153 -28.03 -35.06 -17.95
CA SER A 153 -27.10 -34.36 -17.08
C SER A 153 -25.96 -33.70 -17.86
N VAL A 154 -25.26 -32.79 -17.17
CA VAL A 154 -24.02 -32.16 -17.65
C VAL A 154 -22.94 -32.27 -16.58
N LEU A 155 -21.70 -32.45 -17.04
CA LEU A 155 -20.51 -32.44 -16.21
C LEU A 155 -19.84 -31.08 -16.33
N ILE A 156 -19.57 -30.45 -15.19
CA ILE A 156 -18.92 -29.15 -15.10
C ILE A 156 -17.71 -29.28 -14.18
N ASP A 157 -16.54 -29.06 -14.74
CA ASP A 157 -15.35 -28.81 -13.95
C ASP A 157 -15.21 -27.28 -13.84
N MET A 158 -15.08 -26.76 -12.63
CA MET A 158 -15.02 -25.33 -12.37
C MET A 158 -13.72 -24.99 -11.66
N TRP A 159 -12.99 -23.99 -12.17
CA TRP A 159 -11.71 -23.54 -11.65
C TRP A 159 -11.78 -22.07 -11.26
N GLN A 160 -11.11 -21.73 -10.17
CA GLN A 160 -10.83 -20.35 -9.82
C GLN A 160 -9.56 -19.91 -10.54
N ILE A 161 -9.62 -18.74 -11.15
CA ILE A 161 -8.47 -18.01 -11.67
C ILE A 161 -7.95 -17.17 -10.52
N HIS A 162 -6.72 -17.41 -10.12
CA HIS A 162 -6.03 -16.52 -9.22
C HIS A 162 -4.92 -15.80 -9.96
N ARG A 163 -4.83 -14.49 -9.73
CA ARG A 163 -3.62 -13.76 -10.07
C ARG A 163 -2.49 -14.43 -9.30
N ILE A 164 -1.35 -14.59 -9.95
CA ILE A 164 -0.10 -14.75 -9.22
C ILE A 164 0.01 -13.48 -8.35
N MET A 165 -0.38 -13.55 -7.06
CA MET A 165 0.44 -12.83 -6.10
C MET A 165 1.83 -13.36 -6.40
N MET A 166 2.79 -12.48 -6.64
CA MET A 166 4.19 -12.84 -6.81
C MET A 166 4.68 -13.49 -5.50
N MET A 167 4.21 -14.70 -5.24
CA MET A 167 4.73 -15.72 -4.37
C MET A 167 5.26 -16.70 -5.40
N ASP A 168 6.52 -16.49 -5.77
CA ASP A 168 7.25 -17.33 -6.68
C ASP A 168 6.94 -18.81 -6.41
N ALA A 169 6.72 -19.57 -7.48
CA ALA A 169 7.10 -20.98 -7.47
C ALA A 169 8.64 -21.10 -7.48
N GLN A 170 9.29 -20.42 -6.54
CA GLN A 170 10.54 -20.88 -5.98
C GLN A 170 10.09 -21.93 -4.97
N GLN A 171 10.32 -23.19 -5.31
CA GLN A 171 10.13 -24.27 -4.34
C GLN A 171 11.15 -24.04 -3.23
N TRP A 172 10.77 -23.30 -2.19
CA TRP A 172 11.62 -22.98 -1.06
C TRP A 172 12.03 -24.28 -0.38
N GLN A 173 13.33 -24.52 -0.37
CA GLN A 173 13.96 -25.62 0.34
C GLN A 173 14.60 -25.05 1.60
N ILE A 174 14.49 -25.77 2.71
CA ILE A 174 15.19 -25.40 3.95
C ILE A 174 16.70 -25.35 3.68
N LEU A 175 17.39 -24.38 4.27
CA LEU A 175 18.84 -24.32 4.19
C LEU A 175 19.47 -25.61 4.75
N PRO A 176 20.67 -25.99 4.27
CA PRO A 176 21.54 -26.96 4.93
C PRO A 176 21.64 -26.71 6.44
N SER A 177 21.77 -27.76 7.25
CA SER A 177 21.71 -27.67 8.73
C SER A 177 22.76 -26.74 9.32
N ASP A 178 23.97 -26.75 8.77
CA ASP A 178 25.06 -25.83 9.12
C ASP A 178 24.70 -24.36 8.85
N LEU A 179 24.05 -24.08 7.71
CA LEU A 179 23.59 -22.73 7.39
C LEU A 179 22.38 -22.30 8.24
N VAL A 180 21.50 -23.23 8.62
CA VAL A 180 20.42 -22.97 9.59
C VAL A 180 21.00 -22.60 10.95
N GLU A 181 21.99 -23.34 11.44
CA GLU A 181 22.68 -23.04 12.69
C GLU A 181 23.35 -21.66 12.67
N LEU A 182 23.98 -21.28 11.55
CA LEU A 182 24.55 -19.94 11.38
C LEU A 182 23.48 -18.83 11.44
N GLN A 183 22.34 -19.01 10.76
CA GLN A 183 21.24 -18.04 10.78
C GLN A 183 20.60 -17.93 12.18
N ILE A 184 20.42 -19.06 12.89
CA ILE A 184 19.98 -19.05 14.30
C ILE A 184 21.01 -18.29 15.15
N GLY A 185 22.30 -18.54 14.94
CA GLY A 185 23.38 -17.84 15.65
C GLY A 185 23.35 -16.32 15.46
N GLN A 186 23.02 -15.83 14.25
CA GLN A 186 22.85 -14.39 14.01
C GLN A 186 21.66 -13.80 14.79
N VAL A 187 20.54 -14.53 14.86
CA VAL A 187 19.38 -14.12 15.65
C VAL A 187 19.70 -14.11 17.15
N ASP A 188 20.37 -15.16 17.63
CA ASP A 188 20.74 -15.28 19.05
C ASP A 188 21.73 -14.20 19.48
N LEU A 189 22.70 -13.87 18.62
CA LEU A 189 23.64 -12.78 18.85
C LEU A 189 22.92 -11.42 18.92
N LEU A 190 21.97 -11.17 18.01
CA LEU A 190 21.16 -9.96 18.03
C LEU A 190 20.36 -9.84 19.33
N LEU A 191 19.68 -10.92 19.74
CA LEU A 191 18.92 -10.97 20.99
C LEU A 191 19.82 -10.80 22.24
N ALA A 192 21.05 -11.27 22.19
CA ALA A 192 22.01 -11.08 23.27
C ALA A 192 22.54 -9.64 23.36
N MET A 193 22.72 -8.97 22.23
CA MET A 193 23.18 -7.58 22.17
C MET A 193 22.07 -6.57 22.46
N TYR A 194 20.84 -6.86 22.05
CA TYR A 194 19.69 -5.95 22.12
C TYR A 194 18.46 -6.65 22.71
N PRO A 195 18.51 -7.08 23.99
CA PRO A 195 17.47 -7.92 24.60
C PRO A 195 16.15 -7.18 24.82
N GLU A 196 16.17 -5.87 25.05
CA GLU A 196 14.96 -5.08 25.35
C GLU A 196 14.40 -4.38 24.10
N GLU A 197 15.25 -4.20 23.09
CA GLU A 197 14.95 -3.46 21.86
C GLU A 197 14.51 -4.37 20.71
N THR A 198 14.69 -5.69 20.83
CA THR A 198 14.35 -6.65 19.79
C THR A 198 12.99 -7.31 20.05
N THR A 199 12.10 -7.30 19.05
CA THR A 199 10.79 -7.97 19.12
C THR A 199 10.51 -8.81 17.87
N PHE A 200 9.79 -9.92 18.03
CA PHE A 200 9.44 -10.79 16.90
C PHE A 200 8.14 -10.34 16.22
N HIS A 201 8.10 -10.43 14.89
CA HIS A 201 6.83 -10.33 14.14
C HIS A 201 5.96 -11.57 14.41
N GLU A 202 4.64 -11.42 14.37
CA GLU A 202 3.66 -12.49 14.68
C GLU A 202 4.06 -13.86 14.11
N ASN A 203 4.04 -14.89 14.96
CA ASN A 203 4.43 -16.28 14.72
C ASN A 203 5.93 -16.55 14.44
N SER A 204 6.78 -15.53 14.29
CA SER A 204 8.21 -15.70 13.98
C SER A 204 8.97 -16.41 15.10
N GLN A 205 8.63 -16.14 16.37
CA GLN A 205 9.20 -16.84 17.53
C GLN A 205 8.87 -18.34 17.49
N GLY A 206 7.61 -18.71 17.22
CA GLY A 206 7.20 -20.10 17.15
C GLY A 206 7.88 -20.86 16.00
N ILE A 207 8.16 -20.18 14.89
CA ILE A 207 8.94 -20.75 13.78
C ILE A 207 10.40 -20.96 14.20
N LEU A 208 11.00 -19.99 14.89
CA LEU A 208 12.37 -20.12 15.41
C LEU A 208 12.50 -21.31 16.37
N ASP A 209 11.53 -21.49 17.27
CA ASP A 209 11.50 -22.61 18.20
C ASP A 209 11.35 -23.96 17.48
N ILE A 210 10.56 -24.01 16.40
CA ILE A 210 10.47 -25.19 15.53
C ILE A 210 11.81 -25.45 14.83
N LEU A 211 12.49 -24.41 14.33
CA LEU A 211 13.78 -24.56 13.65
C LEU A 211 14.91 -25.00 14.59
N ARG A 212 14.83 -24.65 15.87
CA ARG A 212 15.74 -25.13 16.93
C ARG A 212 15.50 -26.60 17.29
N ASP A 213 14.25 -27.07 17.17
CA ASP A 213 13.90 -28.48 17.38
C ASP A 213 14.28 -29.27 16.12
N THR A 214 15.15 -30.28 16.24
CA THR A 214 15.76 -31.02 15.10
C THR A 214 14.76 -31.93 14.35
N ASP A 215 13.45 -31.66 14.45
CA ASP A 215 12.38 -32.37 13.76
C ASP A 215 12.25 -31.90 12.30
N ASP A 216 12.95 -32.62 11.41
CA ASP A 216 13.05 -32.36 9.96
C ASP A 216 11.66 -32.24 9.27
N VAL A 217 10.60 -32.88 9.78
CA VAL A 217 9.27 -32.80 9.16
C VAL A 217 8.59 -31.47 9.47
N ARG A 218 8.65 -31.00 10.72
CA ARG A 218 8.02 -29.74 11.14
C ARG A 218 8.75 -28.53 10.56
N SER A 219 10.08 -28.57 10.56
CA SER A 219 10.93 -27.50 9.99
C SER A 219 10.69 -27.32 8.49
N ARG A 220 10.54 -28.40 7.72
CA ARG A 220 10.18 -28.32 6.29
C ARG A 220 8.78 -27.76 6.03
N ILE A 221 7.82 -28.01 6.92
CA ILE A 221 6.47 -27.44 6.80
C ILE A 221 6.49 -25.96 7.15
N ALA A 222 7.18 -25.57 8.21
CA ALA A 222 7.33 -24.18 8.63
C ALA A 222 8.00 -23.33 7.53
N VAL A 223 9.09 -23.82 6.93
CA VAL A 223 9.81 -23.12 5.86
C VAL A 223 8.97 -22.93 4.58
N LYS A 224 8.10 -23.89 4.25
CA LYS A 224 7.19 -23.75 3.10
C LYS A 224 6.15 -22.64 3.28
N LEU A 225 5.76 -22.38 4.51
CA LEU A 225 4.76 -21.36 4.85
C LEU A 225 5.42 -19.99 5.06
N THR A 226 6.63 -19.96 5.62
CA THR A 226 7.39 -18.76 5.96
C THR A 226 8.89 -19.01 5.72
N PRO A 227 9.45 -18.62 4.56
CA PRO A 227 10.85 -18.88 4.22
C PRO A 227 11.86 -18.00 5.00
N SER A 228 11.36 -17.00 5.72
CA SER A 228 12.14 -16.09 6.57
C SER A 228 11.39 -15.78 7.86
N ILE A 229 12.14 -15.47 8.91
CA ILE A 229 11.64 -14.92 10.19
C ILE A 229 11.85 -13.41 10.16
N SER A 230 10.89 -12.65 10.68
CA SER A 230 10.97 -11.20 10.78
C SER A 230 11.06 -10.73 12.23
N LEU A 231 11.97 -9.79 12.48
CA LEU A 231 12.27 -9.17 13.76
C LEU A 231 12.21 -7.64 13.60
N PHE A 232 11.77 -6.94 14.64
CA PHE A 232 11.98 -5.50 14.76
C PHE A 232 13.09 -5.23 15.77
N LEU A 233 13.99 -4.31 15.42
CA LEU A 233 14.99 -3.76 16.33
C LEU A 233 14.74 -2.26 16.50
N ASP A 234 14.47 -1.82 17.71
CA ASP A 234 14.34 -0.40 18.07
C ASP A 234 15.71 0.17 18.44
N LEU A 235 16.52 0.50 17.43
CA LEU A 235 17.91 0.92 17.59
C LEU A 235 18.00 2.33 18.21
N PRO A 236 18.64 2.49 19.39
CA PRO A 236 18.86 3.80 19.98
C PRO A 236 19.98 4.54 19.23
N ILE A 237 19.71 5.77 18.82
CA ILE A 237 20.66 6.67 18.15
C ILE A 237 21.01 7.80 19.12
N THR A 238 22.30 7.92 19.43
CA THR A 238 22.85 8.96 20.29
C THR A 238 23.80 9.84 19.50
N ILE A 239 23.61 11.16 19.57
CA ILE A 239 24.59 12.16 19.14
C ILE A 239 25.61 12.27 20.29
N ALA A 240 26.90 12.36 19.96
CA ALA A 240 28.01 12.19 20.89
C ALA A 240 27.85 12.86 22.29
N GLU A 241 28.17 12.09 23.34
CA GLU A 241 28.44 12.46 24.75
C GLU A 241 27.52 13.45 25.52
N GLU A 242 26.33 13.80 25.02
CA GLU A 242 25.32 14.50 25.82
C GLU A 242 24.19 13.56 26.28
N ALA A 243 23.69 13.84 27.48
CA ALA A 243 22.99 12.90 28.36
C ALA A 243 21.88 12.06 27.69
N ALA A 244 21.73 10.82 28.16
CA ALA A 244 20.77 9.77 27.74
C ALA A 244 19.28 10.18 27.58
N SER A 245 18.93 11.44 27.82
CA SER A 245 17.58 11.99 27.77
C SER A 245 17.06 12.31 26.36
N ASP A 246 17.91 12.42 25.33
CA ASP A 246 17.46 12.82 23.97
C ASP A 246 17.78 11.79 22.88
N SER A 247 18.00 10.53 23.28
CA SER A 247 18.19 9.44 22.32
C SER A 247 16.96 9.28 21.42
N LYS A 248 17.19 9.29 20.10
CA LYS A 248 16.14 9.04 19.12
C LYS A 248 16.15 7.55 18.79
N SER A 249 14.98 6.92 18.74
CA SER A 249 14.88 5.52 18.31
C SER A 249 14.68 5.42 16.79
N LEU A 250 15.38 4.47 16.17
CA LEU A 250 15.26 4.09 14.76
C LEU A 250 14.84 2.62 14.66
N ARG A 251 13.63 2.37 14.15
CA ARG A 251 13.12 1.01 14.01
C ARG A 251 13.62 0.35 12.73
N LEU A 252 14.24 -0.83 12.86
CA LEU A 252 14.68 -1.67 11.75
C LEU A 252 13.78 -2.90 11.63
N ASP A 253 13.42 -3.27 10.41
CA ASP A 253 12.76 -4.54 10.07
C ASP A 253 13.81 -5.50 9.48
N ILE A 254 14.09 -6.56 10.24
CA ILE A 254 15.15 -7.53 9.98
C ILE A 254 14.50 -8.85 9.54
N GLY A 255 14.73 -9.24 8.29
CA GLY A 255 14.28 -10.49 7.70
C GLY A 255 15.42 -11.50 7.58
N VAL A 256 15.39 -12.55 8.38
CA VAL A 256 16.40 -13.62 8.42
C VAL A 256 15.91 -14.80 7.57
N PRO A 257 16.57 -15.12 6.44
CA PRO A 257 16.15 -16.20 5.55
C PRO A 257 16.60 -17.57 6.06
N PHE A 258 15.67 -18.52 6.14
CA PHE A 258 15.93 -19.93 6.49
C PHE A 258 15.72 -20.89 5.31
N ALA A 259 15.47 -20.32 4.14
CA ALA A 259 15.17 -21.05 2.93
C ALA A 259 15.92 -20.48 1.74
N TYR A 260 16.15 -21.34 0.75
CA TYR A 260 16.69 -20.93 -0.54
C TYR A 260 15.79 -21.39 -1.68
N SER A 261 15.98 -20.72 -2.80
CA SER A 261 15.25 -20.95 -4.03
C SER A 261 16.18 -21.46 -5.12
N GLY A 262 16.04 -22.72 -5.51
CA GLY A 262 16.87 -23.31 -6.56
C GLY A 262 16.99 -24.81 -6.41
N ASN A 263 17.60 -25.45 -7.41
CA ASN A 263 17.84 -26.89 -7.40
C ASN A 263 19.14 -27.28 -6.68
N ILE A 264 20.00 -26.30 -6.37
CA ILE A 264 21.33 -26.49 -5.78
C ILE A 264 21.32 -25.78 -4.43
N ALA A 265 21.70 -26.50 -3.37
CA ALA A 265 21.84 -25.93 -2.04
C ALA A 265 22.98 -24.89 -2.03
N PRO A 266 22.76 -23.72 -1.40
CA PRO A 266 23.79 -22.69 -1.31
C PRO A 266 24.94 -23.18 -0.43
N SER A 267 26.16 -22.74 -0.75
CA SER A 267 27.35 -22.98 0.07
C SER A 267 27.55 -21.94 1.17
N GLU A 268 26.85 -20.81 1.09
CA GLU A 268 26.92 -19.68 2.03
C GLU A 268 25.52 -19.28 2.48
N SER A 269 25.41 -18.75 3.70
CA SER A 269 24.14 -18.27 4.25
C SER A 269 23.62 -17.08 3.44
N PRO A 270 22.34 -17.05 3.03
CA PRO A 270 21.79 -15.87 2.36
C PRO A 270 21.84 -14.63 3.27
N SER A 271 22.03 -13.46 2.69
CA SER A 271 22.15 -12.21 3.46
C SER A 271 20.87 -11.88 4.22
N VAL A 272 21.04 -11.40 5.45
CA VAL A 272 19.94 -10.90 6.28
C VAL A 272 19.46 -9.57 5.69
N ARG A 273 18.15 -9.46 5.47
CA ARG A 273 17.57 -8.24 4.92
C ARG A 273 17.29 -7.27 6.05
N VAL A 274 17.88 -6.07 6.00
CA VAL A 274 17.60 -5.00 6.95
C VAL A 274 16.89 -3.86 6.23
N ARG A 275 15.77 -3.39 6.78
CA ARG A 275 15.01 -2.25 6.25
C ARG A 275 14.81 -1.21 7.33
N VAL A 276 15.14 0.04 7.02
CA VAL A 276 14.89 1.17 7.92
C VAL A 276 13.43 1.60 7.81
N GLN A 277 12.69 1.60 8.92
CA GLN A 277 11.37 2.22 8.97
C GLN A 277 11.51 3.72 9.17
N GLN A 278 10.80 4.52 8.38
CA GLN A 278 10.87 5.98 8.46
C GLN A 278 10.47 6.46 9.87
N PRO A 279 11.39 7.09 10.64
CA PRO A 279 11.05 7.69 11.92
C PRO A 279 10.41 9.07 11.75
N ASN A 280 9.81 9.60 12.81
CA ASN A 280 9.15 10.92 12.79
C ASN A 280 10.13 12.11 12.69
N TRP A 281 11.42 11.88 12.96
CA TRP A 281 12.48 12.88 12.94
C TRP A 281 13.31 12.87 11.63
N MET A 282 13.03 11.95 10.71
CA MET A 282 13.70 11.85 9.40
C MET A 282 12.69 11.95 8.26
N SER A 283 13.03 12.72 7.22
CA SER A 283 12.20 12.79 6.01
C SER A 283 12.22 11.47 5.23
N LYS A 284 11.17 11.20 4.46
CA LYS A 284 11.09 9.99 3.63
C LYS A 284 12.24 9.89 2.62
N ALA A 285 12.65 11.02 2.06
CA ALA A 285 13.80 11.10 1.15
C ALA A 285 15.11 10.73 1.86
N ALA A 286 15.35 11.27 3.05
CA ALA A 286 16.53 10.93 3.86
C ALA A 286 16.53 9.46 4.29
N THR A 287 15.38 8.89 4.69
CA THR A 287 15.26 7.45 4.98
C THR A 287 15.53 6.59 3.75
N SER A 288 15.06 7.04 2.58
CA SER A 288 15.28 6.32 1.32
C SER A 288 16.76 6.33 0.93
N GLN A 289 17.44 7.47 1.16
CA GLN A 289 18.88 7.59 0.93
C GLN A 289 19.68 6.70 1.89
N LEU A 290 19.38 6.78 3.20
CA LEU A 290 20.01 5.91 4.21
C LEU A 290 19.87 4.42 3.86
N THR A 291 18.69 4.01 3.37
CA THR A 291 18.45 2.62 2.94
C THR A 291 19.25 2.24 1.69
N ALA A 292 19.46 3.18 0.77
CA ALA A 292 20.22 2.96 -0.45
C ALA A 292 21.74 2.88 -0.22
N ASP A 293 22.23 3.51 0.84
CA ASP A 293 23.64 3.55 1.20
C ASP A 293 24.08 2.33 2.05
N ILE A 294 23.15 1.46 2.46
CA ILE A 294 23.47 0.24 3.23
C ILE A 294 24.36 -0.68 2.37
N PRO A 295 25.54 -1.10 2.89
CA PRO A 295 26.41 -2.04 2.18
C PRO A 295 25.76 -3.40 1.93
N GLU A 296 25.92 -3.97 0.74
CA GLU A 296 25.34 -5.29 0.40
C GLU A 296 26.18 -6.48 0.92
N ASP A 297 27.46 -6.26 1.24
CA ASP A 297 28.44 -7.32 1.58
C ASP A 297 28.83 -7.37 3.08
N GLU A 298 28.18 -6.57 3.93
CA GLU A 298 28.44 -6.55 5.38
C GLU A 298 27.60 -7.59 6.13
N ASP A 299 28.10 -8.05 7.28
CA ASP A 299 27.30 -8.88 8.17
C ASP A 299 26.18 -8.08 8.85
N LEU A 300 25.28 -8.77 9.55
CA LEU A 300 24.13 -8.11 10.21
C LEU A 300 24.57 -7.03 11.21
N LEU A 301 25.66 -7.24 11.96
CA LEU A 301 26.12 -6.28 12.94
C LEU A 301 26.81 -5.09 12.28
N GLY A 302 27.68 -5.33 11.28
CA GLY A 302 28.27 -4.27 10.46
C GLY A 302 27.21 -3.40 9.79
N THR A 303 26.13 -4.01 9.31
CA THR A 303 24.97 -3.29 8.77
C THR A 303 24.27 -2.42 9.82
N ILE A 304 24.03 -2.95 11.02
CA ILE A 304 23.40 -2.20 12.13
C ILE A 304 24.28 -1.03 12.56
N GLU A 305 25.59 -1.26 12.65
CA GLU A 305 26.60 -0.26 12.99
C GLU A 305 26.64 0.89 11.97
N PHE A 306 26.69 0.56 10.69
CA PHE A 306 26.63 1.54 9.61
C PHE A 306 25.37 2.40 9.70
N ILE A 307 24.20 1.76 9.88
CA ILE A 307 22.92 2.48 10.01
C ILE A 307 22.95 3.41 11.24
N ARG A 308 23.53 2.95 12.35
CA ARG A 308 23.66 3.75 13.57
C ARG A 308 24.51 5.00 13.34
N GLU A 309 25.67 4.85 12.74
CA GLU A 309 26.60 5.95 12.45
C GLU A 309 25.98 6.96 11.48
N ALA A 310 25.41 6.50 10.38
CA ALA A 310 24.77 7.37 9.39
C ALA A 310 23.54 8.11 9.96
N ALA A 311 22.76 7.46 10.83
CA ALA A 311 21.65 8.10 11.53
C ALA A 311 22.12 9.15 12.54
N ALA A 312 23.22 8.87 13.28
CA ALA A 312 23.81 9.82 14.22
C ALA A 312 24.37 11.06 13.47
N GLU A 313 25.04 10.85 12.34
CA GLU A 313 25.55 11.93 11.49
C GLU A 313 24.41 12.79 10.93
N TYR A 314 23.31 12.17 10.52
CA TYR A 314 22.12 12.90 10.06
C TYR A 314 21.54 13.81 11.16
N LEU A 315 21.43 13.31 12.39
CA LEU A 315 20.94 14.09 13.52
C LEU A 315 21.90 15.24 13.87
N ALA A 316 23.21 14.99 13.91
CA ALA A 316 24.21 16.03 14.14
C ALA A 316 24.14 17.15 13.07
N ASN A 317 23.88 16.77 11.81
CA ASN A 317 23.71 17.72 10.71
C ASN A 317 22.40 18.53 10.82
N ILE A 318 21.32 17.96 11.36
CA ILE A 318 20.10 18.70 11.65
C ILE A 318 20.35 19.72 12.75
N GLU A 319 20.96 19.32 13.87
CA GLU A 319 21.26 20.24 14.98
C GLU A 319 22.17 21.38 14.52
N THR A 320 23.18 21.08 13.70
CA THR A 320 24.06 22.12 13.15
C THR A 320 23.31 23.06 12.21
N LYS A 321 22.31 22.56 11.45
CA LYS A 321 21.44 23.40 10.61
C LYS A 321 20.49 24.26 11.43
N ASP A 322 19.90 23.73 12.50
CA ASP A 322 19.05 24.49 13.41
C ASP A 322 19.85 25.57 14.14
N ILE A 323 21.09 25.27 14.57
CA ILE A 323 22.00 26.27 15.18
C ILE A 323 22.45 27.35 14.17
N THR A 324 22.70 26.99 12.91
CA THR A 324 23.05 27.96 11.86
C THR A 324 21.85 28.78 11.38
N LEU A 325 20.62 28.27 11.51
CA LEU A 325 19.38 29.01 11.29
C LEU A 325 19.03 29.93 12.47
N ASP A 326 19.30 29.51 13.72
CA ASP A 326 19.17 30.37 14.91
C ASP A 326 20.20 31.52 14.91
N THR A 327 21.34 31.34 14.22
CA THR A 327 22.33 32.41 13.98
C THR A 327 22.20 33.10 12.62
N ALA A 328 21.26 32.67 11.77
CA ALA A 328 20.91 33.40 10.55
C ALA A 328 20.18 34.69 10.95
N THR A 329 20.97 35.76 10.98
CA THR A 329 20.60 37.18 11.01
C THR A 329 19.12 37.47 11.21
N VAL A 330 18.78 38.08 12.35
CA VAL A 330 17.57 38.89 12.54
C VAL A 330 17.28 39.64 11.24
N ASP A 331 16.25 39.22 10.52
CA ASP A 331 15.84 39.86 9.27
C ASP A 331 15.51 41.32 9.61
N SER A 332 16.37 42.24 9.15
CA SER A 332 16.18 43.69 9.34
C SER A 332 15.19 44.28 8.34
N GLY A 333 14.54 43.43 7.55
CA GLY A 333 13.45 43.79 6.65
C GLY A 333 12.19 44.30 7.38
N PRO A 334 11.27 44.95 6.64
CA PRO A 334 10.02 45.41 7.20
C PRO A 334 9.18 44.23 7.69
N LEU A 335 8.53 44.41 8.85
CA LEU A 335 7.54 43.47 9.33
C LEU A 335 6.35 43.47 8.35
N VAL A 336 6.02 42.30 7.82
CA VAL A 336 4.92 42.14 6.87
C VAL A 336 3.93 41.09 7.35
N ARG A 337 2.69 41.23 6.88
CA ARG A 337 1.62 40.24 6.99
C ARG A 337 1.27 39.72 5.61
N VAL A 338 1.32 38.41 5.45
CA VAL A 338 1.10 37.73 4.16
C VAL A 338 -0.03 36.73 4.30
N TRP A 339 -0.92 36.75 3.30
CA TRP A 339 -2.12 35.95 3.25
C TRP A 339 -2.05 34.96 2.10
N PHE A 340 -2.17 33.67 2.43
CA PHE A 340 -2.16 32.58 1.47
C PHE A 340 -3.52 31.89 1.41
N TYR A 341 -3.97 31.62 0.19
CA TYR A 341 -5.21 30.94 -0.12
C TYR A 341 -4.97 29.52 -0.62
N PHE A 342 -5.76 28.58 -0.09
CA PHE A 342 -5.78 27.18 -0.51
C PHE A 342 -7.16 26.83 -1.08
N PRO A 343 -7.24 26.27 -2.30
CA PRO A 343 -8.51 25.70 -2.80
C PRO A 343 -9.05 24.61 -1.88
N SER A 344 -8.15 23.85 -1.25
CA SER A 344 -8.45 22.89 -0.20
C SER A 344 -7.20 22.57 0.60
N ILE A 345 -7.30 22.57 1.92
CA ILE A 345 -6.30 21.99 2.82
C ILE A 345 -7.03 21.19 3.91
N SER A 346 -6.89 19.87 3.89
CA SER A 346 -7.64 18.97 4.79
C SER A 346 -6.80 17.85 5.39
N THR A 347 -5.62 17.57 4.83
CA THR A 347 -4.69 16.57 5.35
C THR A 347 -4.06 17.05 6.64
N ARG A 348 -4.25 16.33 7.75
CA ARG A 348 -3.73 16.71 9.08
C ARG A 348 -2.23 16.96 9.10
N SER A 349 -1.43 16.01 8.58
CA SER A 349 0.03 16.16 8.51
C SER A 349 0.46 17.45 7.80
N LYS A 350 -0.19 17.85 6.69
CA LYS A 350 0.13 19.11 6.02
C LYS A 350 -0.20 20.36 6.84
N ARG A 351 -1.21 20.27 7.72
CA ARG A 351 -1.57 21.38 8.62
C ARG A 351 -0.58 21.49 9.77
N ASP A 352 -0.20 20.34 10.33
CA ASP A 352 0.75 20.25 11.44
C ASP A 352 2.11 20.87 11.04
N ASP A 353 2.55 20.70 9.78
CA ASP A 353 3.79 21.31 9.27
C ASP A 353 3.78 22.85 9.38
N PHE A 354 2.66 23.52 9.04
CA PHE A 354 2.58 24.98 9.14
C PHE A 354 2.76 25.46 10.59
N ILE A 355 2.15 24.75 11.53
CA ILE A 355 2.20 25.12 12.95
C ILE A 355 3.58 24.80 13.55
N LYS A 356 4.12 23.62 13.23
CA LYS A 356 5.38 23.12 13.79
C LYS A 356 6.59 23.96 13.38
N TYR A 357 6.68 24.38 12.11
CA TYR A 357 7.89 25.00 11.57
C TYR A 357 7.87 26.54 11.60
N ALA A 358 6.72 27.19 11.77
CA ALA A 358 6.68 28.67 11.79
C ALA A 358 7.56 29.30 12.90
N PRO A 359 7.65 28.75 14.13
CA PRO A 359 8.47 29.34 15.19
C PRO A 359 9.97 29.39 14.88
N SER A 360 10.53 28.41 14.16
CA SER A 360 11.96 28.41 13.80
C SER A 360 12.33 29.50 12.78
N TYR A 361 11.33 30.07 12.10
CA TYR A 361 11.49 31.24 11.23
C TYR A 361 11.05 32.54 11.92
N GLN A 362 10.79 32.51 13.24
CA GLN A 362 10.26 33.64 14.02
C GLN A 362 8.93 34.18 13.44
N LEU A 363 8.08 33.30 12.90
CA LEU A 363 6.81 33.64 12.29
C LEU A 363 5.64 33.34 13.23
N THR A 364 4.62 34.20 13.19
CA THR A 364 3.37 34.04 13.94
C THR A 364 2.19 34.15 12.99
N GLY A 365 1.00 33.72 13.41
CA GLY A 365 -0.18 33.75 12.55
C GLY A 365 -1.16 32.63 12.83
N PHE A 366 -1.90 32.25 11.79
CA PHE A 366 -2.86 31.17 11.93
C PHE A 366 -3.09 30.40 10.63
N LEU A 367 -3.56 29.16 10.79
CA LEU A 367 -4.13 28.34 9.74
C LEU A 367 -5.61 28.09 10.01
N TYR A 368 -6.45 28.38 9.01
CA TYR A 368 -7.84 27.94 8.94
C TYR A 368 -8.00 26.93 7.82
N ALA A 369 -8.21 25.66 8.17
CA ALA A 369 -8.27 24.58 7.21
C ALA A 369 -9.69 24.30 6.68
N GLY A 370 -9.77 23.72 5.48
CA GLY A 370 -11.03 23.38 4.85
C GLY A 370 -11.07 23.67 3.36
N LYS A 371 -12.28 23.95 2.88
CA LYS A 371 -12.59 24.32 1.49
C LYS A 371 -13.41 25.62 1.46
N PRO A 372 -12.78 26.80 1.25
CA PRO A 372 -11.34 27.01 1.06
C PRO A 372 -10.57 26.96 2.40
N GLY A 373 -9.23 26.94 2.30
CA GLY A 373 -8.33 27.15 3.44
C GLY A 373 -7.62 28.50 3.36
N LEU A 374 -7.24 29.04 4.51
CA LEU A 374 -6.60 30.34 4.66
C LEU A 374 -5.42 30.24 5.62
N LEU A 375 -4.28 30.81 5.25
CA LEU A 375 -3.10 30.93 6.12
C LEU A 375 -2.70 32.40 6.18
N CYS A 376 -2.57 32.93 7.39
CA CYS A 376 -2.01 34.24 7.64
C CYS A 376 -0.66 34.06 8.34
N VAL A 377 0.37 34.75 7.86
CA VAL A 377 1.72 34.69 8.43
C VAL A 377 2.25 36.11 8.62
N GLU A 378 2.79 36.39 9.80
CA GLU A 378 3.40 37.66 10.17
C GLU A 378 4.87 37.45 10.51
N GLY A 379 5.75 38.30 9.99
CA GLY A 379 7.18 38.23 10.27
C GLY A 379 8.05 39.01 9.27
N GLY A 380 9.35 38.72 9.28
CA GLY A 380 10.29 39.29 8.31
C GLY A 380 9.94 38.82 6.89
N SER A 381 9.98 39.73 5.92
CA SER A 381 9.57 39.41 4.55
C SER A 381 10.38 38.25 3.97
N GLN A 382 11.69 38.20 4.25
CA GLN A 382 12.55 37.14 3.75
C GLN A 382 12.29 35.83 4.50
N SER A 383 12.10 35.89 5.82
CA SER A 383 11.74 34.72 6.64
C SER A 383 10.47 34.03 6.16
N ILE A 384 9.44 34.79 5.75
CA ILE A 384 8.20 34.23 5.19
C ILE A 384 8.46 33.54 3.85
N ASP A 385 9.28 34.13 2.97
CA ASP A 385 9.57 33.55 1.66
C ASP A 385 10.37 32.25 1.79
N ASP A 386 11.35 32.23 2.71
CA ASP A 386 12.14 31.03 3.02
C ASP A 386 11.31 29.94 3.69
N TYR A 387 10.44 30.31 4.63
CA TYR A 387 9.47 29.40 5.24
C TYR A 387 8.54 28.77 4.20
N MET A 388 7.96 29.58 3.31
CA MET A 388 7.04 29.08 2.28
C MET A 388 7.77 28.25 1.22
N LYS A 389 9.04 28.53 0.95
CA LYS A 389 9.89 27.70 0.10
C LYS A 389 10.12 26.36 0.77
N PHE A 390 10.58 26.32 2.01
CA PHE A 390 10.79 25.10 2.80
C PHE A 390 9.52 24.23 2.85
N ILE A 391 8.37 24.82 3.17
CA ILE A 391 7.09 24.11 3.18
C ILE A 391 6.81 23.46 1.82
N LYS A 392 7.01 24.20 0.71
CA LYS A 392 6.71 23.69 -0.63
C LYS A 392 7.73 22.69 -1.16
N THR A 393 9.01 22.82 -0.84
CA THR A 393 10.10 22.05 -1.47
C THR A 393 10.61 20.91 -0.61
N GLU A 394 10.70 21.11 0.70
CA GLU A 394 11.32 20.14 1.61
C GLU A 394 10.24 19.39 2.40
N SER A 395 9.45 20.10 3.21
CA SER A 395 8.38 19.48 4.00
C SER A 395 7.33 18.80 3.11
N TRP A 396 6.91 19.43 2.01
CA TRP A 396 5.97 18.83 1.06
C TRP A 396 6.64 18.19 -0.15
N GLY A 397 7.94 17.93 -0.13
CA GLY A 397 8.73 17.45 -1.29
C GLY A 397 8.07 16.33 -2.09
N ASP A 398 7.49 15.34 -1.40
CA ASP A 398 6.85 14.15 -1.97
C ASP A 398 5.44 14.36 -2.55
N ILE A 399 4.83 15.53 -2.33
CA ILE A 399 3.50 15.82 -2.85
C ILE A 399 3.64 16.32 -4.30
N PRO A 400 2.88 15.80 -5.28
CA PRO A 400 2.93 16.35 -6.64
C PRO A 400 2.57 17.84 -6.67
N ALA A 401 3.25 18.64 -7.51
CA ALA A 401 3.07 20.10 -7.55
C ALA A 401 1.61 20.53 -7.75
N HIS A 402 0.82 19.78 -8.51
CA HIS A 402 -0.62 20.03 -8.73
C HIS A 402 -1.49 19.88 -7.46
N HIS A 403 -0.97 19.22 -6.42
CA HIS A 403 -1.58 19.07 -5.09
C HIS A 403 -1.01 20.04 -4.03
N LYS A 404 -0.04 20.90 -4.40
CA LYS A 404 0.51 21.99 -3.55
C LYS A 404 -0.07 23.36 -3.91
N LYS A 405 -1.32 23.42 -4.40
CA LYS A 405 -1.94 24.68 -4.83
C LYS A 405 -2.15 25.62 -3.64
N VAL A 406 -1.23 26.55 -3.48
CA VAL A 406 -1.29 27.68 -2.55
C VAL A 406 -0.91 28.94 -3.31
N SER A 407 -1.69 29.99 -3.12
CA SER A 407 -1.47 31.28 -3.78
C SER A 407 -1.37 32.36 -2.72
N GLU A 408 -0.29 33.14 -2.76
CA GLU A 408 -0.25 34.41 -2.04
C GLU A 408 -1.30 35.33 -2.66
N ARG A 409 -2.18 35.88 -1.82
CA ARG A 409 -3.27 36.76 -2.24
C ARG A 409 -3.04 38.21 -1.87
N HIS A 410 -2.46 38.42 -0.69
CA HIS A 410 -2.23 39.75 -0.18
C HIS A 410 -0.97 39.78 0.69
N ARG A 411 -0.17 40.83 0.54
CA ARG A 411 0.97 41.15 1.37
C ARG A 411 0.89 42.62 1.73
N GLU A 412 1.04 42.93 3.01
CA GLU A 412 1.01 44.28 3.55
C GLU A 412 2.11 44.46 4.58
N GLU A 413 2.67 45.66 4.66
CA GLU A 413 3.56 46.05 5.76
C GLU A 413 2.70 46.31 7.00
N CYS A 414 3.19 45.88 8.17
CA CYS A 414 2.49 46.10 9.43
C CYS A 414 3.45 46.61 10.51
N GLU A 415 3.00 47.54 11.34
CA GLU A 415 3.80 48.10 12.43
C GLU A 415 3.94 47.13 13.62
N LYS A 416 2.97 46.23 13.79
CA LYS A 416 2.93 45.25 14.88
C LYS A 416 2.26 43.95 14.44
N ARG A 417 2.71 42.86 15.06
CA ARG A 417 2.07 41.54 14.96
C ARG A 417 0.72 41.57 15.68
N VAL A 418 -0.27 40.95 15.08
CA VAL A 418 -1.60 40.72 15.70
C VAL A 418 -1.63 39.36 16.39
N PHE A 419 -0.89 38.39 15.88
CA PHE A 419 -0.82 37.04 16.42
C PHE A 419 0.48 36.84 17.21
N LEU A 420 0.35 36.30 18.43
CA LEU A 420 1.48 36.06 19.34
C LEU A 420 2.20 34.74 19.05
N ASP A 421 1.48 33.76 18.51
CA ASP A 421 1.94 32.42 18.17
C ASP A 421 1.42 32.02 16.79
N MET A 422 1.83 30.83 16.33
CA MET A 422 1.27 30.19 15.14
C MET A 422 0.27 29.12 15.57
N THR A 423 -1.01 29.26 15.21
CA THR A 423 -2.07 28.34 15.68
C THR A 423 -3.01 27.85 14.58
N GLU A 424 -3.55 26.63 14.72
CA GLU A 424 -4.67 26.18 13.90
C GLU A 424 -5.99 26.62 14.57
N ILE A 425 -6.80 27.42 13.87
CA ILE A 425 -8.07 27.96 14.39
C ILE A 425 -9.31 27.24 13.83
N THR A 426 -9.11 26.14 13.11
CA THR A 426 -10.17 25.45 12.36
C THR A 426 -11.31 24.93 13.24
N ASP A 427 -11.04 24.62 14.50
CA ASP A 427 -12.04 24.11 15.45
C ASP A 427 -12.53 25.16 16.45
N THR A 428 -11.95 26.37 16.42
CA THR A 428 -12.29 27.46 17.35
C THR A 428 -13.13 28.56 16.70
N VAL A 429 -13.19 28.62 15.36
CA VAL A 429 -13.91 29.67 14.63
C VAL A 429 -14.99 29.10 13.70
N GLY A 430 -16.26 29.31 14.09
CA GLY A 430 -17.46 28.98 13.31
C GLY A 430 -17.88 27.51 13.32
N GLU A 431 -19.11 27.23 12.90
CA GLU A 431 -19.61 25.85 12.76
C GLU A 431 -19.26 25.25 11.39
N ARG A 432 -18.88 23.98 11.35
CA ARG A 432 -18.56 23.29 10.10
C ARG A 432 -19.81 22.72 9.42
N ARG A 433 -19.96 22.95 8.11
CA ARG A 433 -21.10 22.44 7.31
C ARG A 433 -20.69 21.40 6.26
N GLY A 434 -21.63 20.53 5.87
CA GLY A 434 -21.49 19.49 4.82
C GLY A 434 -21.21 18.07 5.34
N GLN A 435 -21.41 17.05 4.49
CA GLN A 435 -21.34 15.61 4.85
C GLN A 435 -20.04 15.14 5.55
N ARG A 436 -18.95 15.90 5.43
CA ARG A 436 -17.65 15.61 6.06
C ARG A 436 -17.12 16.75 6.94
N ALA A 437 -17.97 17.73 7.31
CA ALA A 437 -17.58 18.90 8.11
C ALA A 437 -16.31 19.61 7.58
N ASN A 438 -16.21 19.80 6.25
CA ASN A 438 -15.03 20.36 5.58
C ASN A 438 -15.25 21.76 4.98
N ARG A 439 -16.46 22.31 5.11
CA ARG A 439 -16.76 23.68 4.71
C ARG A 439 -16.83 24.53 5.98
N GLY A 440 -15.86 25.44 6.10
CA GLY A 440 -15.81 26.40 7.19
C GLY A 440 -16.85 27.51 7.04
N ASP A 441 -17.21 28.12 8.16
CA ASP A 441 -18.09 29.30 8.17
C ASP A 441 -17.24 30.55 7.89
N MET A 442 -17.24 30.97 6.62
CA MET A 442 -16.45 32.12 6.17
C MET A 442 -16.91 33.43 6.82
N LYS A 443 -18.19 33.53 7.21
CA LYS A 443 -18.71 34.72 7.91
C LYS A 443 -18.18 34.78 9.34
N ALA A 444 -18.09 33.63 10.02
CA ALA A 444 -17.47 33.55 11.34
C ALA A 444 -15.98 33.93 11.31
N ILE A 445 -15.26 33.59 10.24
CA ILE A 445 -13.87 34.02 10.03
C ILE A 445 -13.77 35.52 9.82
N GLU A 446 -14.67 36.10 9.03
CA GLU A 446 -14.74 37.56 8.82
C GLU A 446 -14.97 38.30 10.15
N GLU A 447 -15.96 37.87 10.93
CA GLU A 447 -16.26 38.45 12.25
C GLU A 447 -15.06 38.32 13.21
N TRP A 448 -14.41 37.15 13.23
CA TRP A 448 -13.23 36.88 14.06
C TRP A 448 -12.01 37.76 13.69
N LEU A 449 -11.85 38.10 12.41
CA LEU A 449 -10.82 39.01 11.92
C LEU A 449 -11.17 40.48 12.23
N VAL A 450 -12.44 40.87 12.13
CA VAL A 450 -12.91 42.22 12.49
C VAL A 450 -12.60 42.53 13.96
N GLU A 451 -12.83 41.58 14.87
CA GLU A 451 -12.49 41.71 16.30
C GLU A 451 -10.99 41.98 16.55
N ARG A 452 -10.14 41.58 15.60
CA ARG A 452 -8.67 41.73 15.66
C ARG A 452 -8.15 42.89 14.82
N GLY A 453 -9.05 43.71 14.26
CA GLY A 453 -8.70 44.86 13.44
C GLY A 453 -8.23 44.49 12.02
N LEU A 454 -8.54 43.28 11.54
CA LEU A 454 -8.13 42.75 10.22
C LEU A 454 -9.31 42.51 9.27
N GLY A 455 -10.45 43.16 9.50
CA GLY A 455 -11.67 42.97 8.68
C GLY A 455 -11.45 43.25 7.18
N ASP A 456 -10.65 44.27 6.85
CA ASP A 456 -10.38 44.65 5.46
C ASP A 456 -9.56 43.59 4.69
N ALA A 457 -8.78 42.76 5.40
CA ALA A 457 -7.96 41.71 4.79
C ALA A 457 -8.82 40.59 4.18
N PHE A 458 -9.99 40.32 4.78
CA PHE A 458 -10.89 39.27 4.30
C PHE A 458 -11.36 39.52 2.86
N THR A 459 -11.75 40.76 2.57
CA THR A 459 -12.18 41.17 1.22
C THR A 459 -11.05 41.06 0.20
N LYS A 460 -9.81 41.42 0.57
CA LYS A 460 -8.65 41.39 -0.35
C LYS A 460 -8.17 39.97 -0.69
N VAL A 461 -8.52 38.98 0.12
CA VAL A 461 -7.99 37.61 0.00
C VAL A 461 -8.99 36.65 -0.64
N LEU A 462 -10.29 36.88 -0.45
CA LEU A 462 -11.36 35.95 -0.83
C LEU A 462 -12.35 36.49 -1.87
N MET A 463 -12.40 37.80 -2.10
CA MET A 463 -13.08 38.40 -3.26
C MET A 463 -12.04 38.71 -4.34
#